data_AF-A0AAN8HFJ6-F1
#
_entry.id   AF-A0AAN8HFJ6-F1
#
_cell.length_a   1.000
_cell.length_b   1.000
_cell.length_c   1.000
_cell.angle_alpha   90.00
_cell.angle_beta   90.00
_cell.angle_gamma   90.00
#
_symmetry.space_group_name_H-M   'P 1'
#
loop_
_entity.id
_entity.type
_entity.pdbx_description
1 polymer ?
#
loop_
_entity_poly.entity_id
_entity_poly.type
_entity_poly.pdbx_seq_one_letter_code
_entity_poly.pdbx_strand_id
1 'polypeptide(L)' 'MDIQVEDVRIRAILSSYRKRIPMTEGYVEVKDGGKWKQICNAEWSPLNARVICGMFGFPGERKYNARVYK' A
#
# COMPACT_ATOMS: atom_id res chain seq x y z
N MET A 1 4.83 -4.63 21.38
CA MET A 1 3.67 -4.17 20.60
C MET A 1 3.39 -5.24 19.56
N ASP A 2 2.31 -6.00 19.74
CA ASP A 2 1.90 -6.98 18.73
C ASP A 2 0.87 -6.32 17.82
N ILE A 3 1.18 -6.25 16.52
CA ILE A 3 0.23 -5.82 15.49
C ILE A 3 -0.51 -7.07 15.03
N GLN A 4 -1.84 -7.06 15.04
CA GLN A 4 -2.68 -8.11 14.48
C GLN A 4 -3.27 -7.60 13.17
N VAL A 5 -2.77 -8.15 12.06
CA VAL A 5 -3.19 -7.72 10.72
C VAL A 5 -4.53 -8.38 10.37
N GLU A 6 -5.62 -7.62 10.46
CA GLU A 6 -6.97 -8.06 10.07
C GLU A 6 -7.18 -7.96 8.55
N ASP A 7 -6.64 -6.90 7.94
CA ASP A 7 -6.81 -6.59 6.51
C ASP A 7 -5.70 -5.65 6.01
N VAL A 8 -5.50 -5.60 4.70
CA VAL A 8 -4.49 -4.78 4.02
C VAL A 8 -5.15 -4.02 2.87
N ARG A 9 -4.81 -2.74 2.69
CA ARG A 9 -5.27 -1.96 1.53
C ARG A 9 -4.21 -1.03 0.98
N ILE A 10 -4.39 -0.66 -0.29
CA ILE A 10 -3.65 0.41 -0.96
C ILE A 10 -4.55 1.66 -0.98
N ARG A 11 -4.11 2.74 -0.31
CA ARG A 11 -4.81 4.02 -0.29
C ARG A 11 -4.22 4.97 -1.31
N ALA A 12 -5.00 5.32 -2.34
CA ALA A 12 -4.61 6.32 -3.32
C ALA A 12 -4.37 7.71 -2.68
N ILE A 13 -3.27 8.36 -3.05
CA ILE A 13 -2.92 9.71 -2.61
C ILE A 13 -3.66 10.77 -3.42
N LEU A 14 -3.58 10.66 -4.75
CA LEU A 14 -4.22 11.62 -5.65
C LEU A 14 -5.70 11.30 -5.79
N SER A 15 -6.55 12.34 -5.67
CA SER A 15 -8.00 12.20 -5.89
C SER A 15 -8.32 11.63 -7.27
N SER A 16 -7.50 11.96 -8.28
CA SER A 16 -7.60 11.40 -9.64
C SER A 16 -7.38 9.88 -9.70
N TYR A 17 -6.61 9.30 -8.79
CA TYR A 17 -6.37 7.86 -8.73
C TYR A 17 -7.45 7.09 -7.95
N ARG A 18 -8.25 7.76 -7.12
CA ARG A 18 -9.37 7.11 -6.39
C ARG A 18 -10.43 6.51 -7.31
N LYS A 19 -10.51 6.98 -8.56
CA LYS A 19 -11.42 6.45 -9.58
C LYS A 19 -10.85 5.26 -10.35
N ARG A 20 -9.56 4.91 -10.17
CA ARG A 20 -8.94 3.77 -10.87
C ARG A 20 -9.17 2.49 -10.08
N ILE A 21 -9.86 1.54 -10.72
CA ILE A 21 -10.06 0.19 -10.22
C ILE A 21 -9.48 -0.78 -11.27
N PRO A 22 -8.56 -1.67 -10.89
CA PRO A 22 -8.04 -1.86 -9.54
C PRO A 22 -7.00 -0.78 -9.14
N MET A 23 -6.87 -0.49 -7.84
CA MET A 23 -5.85 0.45 -7.35
C MET A 23 -4.48 -0.23 -7.39
N THR A 24 -3.55 0.32 -8.19
CA THR A 24 -2.22 -0.26 -8.42
C THR A 24 -1.09 0.49 -7.71
N GLU A 25 -1.38 1.63 -7.07
CA GLU A 25 -0.36 2.52 -6.48
C GLU A 25 -0.98 3.34 -5.33
N GLY A 26 -0.23 3.54 -4.25
CA GLY A 26 -0.69 4.30 -3.09
C GLY A 26 0.07 3.96 -1.80
N TYR A 27 -0.38 4.50 -0.67
CA TYR A 27 0.12 4.12 0.64
C TYR A 27 -0.43 2.77 1.07
N VAL A 28 0.40 1.95 1.69
CA VAL A 28 -0.05 0.69 2.29
C VAL A 28 -0.58 0.97 3.69
N GLU A 29 -1.78 0.47 3.97
CA GLU A 29 -2.40 0.53 5.29
C GLU A 29 -2.80 -0.88 5.74
N VAL A 30 -2.61 -1.14 7.03
CA VAL A 30 -3.05 -2.36 7.71
C VAL A 30 -4.19 -2.04 8.65
N LYS A 31 -5.14 -2.95 8.79
CA LYS A 31 -6.20 -2.85 9.78
C LYS A 31 -5.81 -3.62 11.03
N ASP A 32 -5.83 -2.95 12.17
CA ASP A 32 -5.49 -3.51 13.49
C ASP A 32 -6.40 -2.89 14.55
N GLY A 33 -7.12 -3.74 15.29
CA GLY A 33 -8.12 -3.31 16.27
C GLY A 33 -9.25 -2.51 15.63
N GLY A 34 -9.70 -2.92 14.44
CA GLY A 34 -10.72 -2.22 13.67
C GLY A 34 -10.28 -0.91 12.99
N LYS A 35 -9.03 -0.46 13.19
CA LYS A 35 -8.53 0.83 12.71
C LYS A 35 -7.48 0.67 11.61
N TRP A 36 -7.58 1.49 10.58
CA TRP A 36 -6.57 1.56 9.52
C TRP A 36 -5.36 2.37 9.99
N LYS A 37 -4.17 1.79 9.83
CA LYS A 37 -2.88 2.37 10.19
C LYS A 37 -1.97 2.34 8.97
N GLN A 38 -1.33 3.47 8.68
CA GLN A 38 -0.35 3.55 7.59
C GLN A 38 0.96 2.91 8.02
N ILE A 39 1.56 2.13 7.13
CA ILE A 39 2.89 1.55 7.36
C ILE A 39 3.95 2.63 7.22
N CYS A 40 4.95 2.62 8.11
CA CYS A 40 6.12 3.50 8.03
C CYS A 40 7.01 3.11 6.84
N ASN A 41 7.59 4.09 6.17
CA ASN A 41 8.52 3.86 5.06
C ASN A 41 9.95 3.51 5.51
N ALA A 42 10.27 3.57 6.81
CA ALA A 42 11.55 3.14 7.33
C ALA A 42 11.76 1.64 7.01
N GLU A 43 12.89 1.29 6.40
CA GLU A 43 13.21 -0.06 5.91
C GLU A 43 12.19 -0.63 4.89
N TRP A 44 11.36 0.22 4.28
CA TRP A 44 10.46 -0.22 3.23
C TRP A 44 11.23 -0.48 1.93
N SER A 45 11.24 -1.74 1.49
CA SER A 45 11.94 -2.16 0.28
C SER A 45 10.97 -2.50 -0.87
N PRO A 46 11.47 -2.56 -2.12
CA PRO A 46 10.72 -3.09 -3.25
C PRO A 46 10.17 -4.51 -3.04
N LEU A 47 10.85 -5.34 -2.24
CA LEU A 47 10.40 -6.70 -1.91
C LEU A 47 9.12 -6.67 -1.06
N ASN A 48 9.01 -5.72 -0.13
CA ASN A 48 7.80 -5.52 0.66
C ASN A 48 6.63 -5.12 -0.25
N ALA A 49 6.86 -4.20 -1.18
CA ALA A 49 5.86 -3.79 -2.17
C ALA A 49 5.41 -4.97 -3.06
N ARG A 50 6.32 -5.86 -3.44
CA ARG A 50 6.02 -7.07 -4.22
C ARG A 50 5.04 -7.99 -3.50
N VAL A 51 5.19 -8.19 -2.19
CA VAL A 51 4.25 -9.00 -1.39
C VAL A 51 2.86 -8.39 -1.45
N ILE A 52 2.73 -7.09 -1.15
CA ILE A 52 1.44 -6.40 -1.15
C ILE A 52 0.79 -6.43 -2.53
N CYS A 53 1.51 -6.06 -3.58
CA CYS A 53 0.99 -6.11 -4.95
C CYS A 53 0.55 -7.53 -5.35
N GLY A 54 1.30 -8.56 -4.94
CA GLY A 54 0.96 -9.96 -5.18
C GLY A 54 -0.34 -10.40 -4.48
N MET A 55 -0.61 -9.91 -3.27
CA MET A 55 -1.88 -10.18 -2.55
C MET A 55 -3.10 -9.64 -3.33
N PHE A 56 -2.92 -8.58 -4.12
CA PHE A 56 -3.96 -8.03 -5.00
C PHE A 56 -3.92 -8.61 -6.42
N GLY A 57 -3.14 -9.66 -6.67
CA GLY A 57 -3.05 -10.34 -7.97
C GLY A 57 -2.22 -9.62 -9.03
N PHE A 58 -1.41 -8.63 -8.65
CA PHE A 58 -0.56 -7.91 -9.61
C PHE A 58 0.75 -8.66 -9.88
N PRO A 59 1.21 -8.71 -11.15
CA PRO A 59 2.35 -9.55 -11.55
C PRO A 59 3.72 -9.02 -11.09
N GLY A 60 3.82 -7.78 -10.63
CA GLY A 60 5.09 -7.21 -10.17
C GLY A 60 5.03 -5.71 -9.88
N GLU A 61 6.19 -5.18 -9.48
CA GLU A 61 6.39 -3.76 -9.19
C GLU A 61 6.36 -2.91 -10.49
N ARG A 62 5.78 -1.71 -10.42
CA ARG A 62 5.84 -0.70 -11.47
C ARG A 62 6.64 0.51 -10.99
N LYS A 63 7.38 1.14 -11.91
CA LYS A 63 8.00 2.44 -11.66
C LYS A 63 6.92 3.46 -11.32
N TYR A 64 7.12 4.20 -10.24
CA TYR A 64 6.22 5.25 -9.78
C TYR A 64 6.97 6.58 -9.57
N ASN A 65 6.23 7.69 -9.51
CA ASN A 65 6.83 8.99 -9.25
C ASN A 65 6.97 9.22 -7.74
N ALA A 66 8.16 8.93 -7.21
CA ALA A 66 8.46 9.10 -5.78
C ALA A 66 8.23 10.52 -5.24
N ARG A 67 8.24 11.56 -6.09
CA ARG A 67 7.99 12.94 -5.65
C ARG A 67 6.55 13.16 -5.13
N VAL A 68 5.62 12.26 -5.47
CA VAL A 68 4.23 12.29 -4.98
C VAL A 68 4.13 11.78 -3.54
N TYR A 69 5.12 10.99 -3.09
CA TYR A 69 5.16 10.30 -1.80
C TYR A 69 6.22 10.96 -0.91
N LYS A 70 5.94 12.19 -0.49
CA LYS A 70 6.75 12.95 0.48
C LYS A 70 5.98 13.12 1.78
#